data_AF-A0A936E816-F1
#
_entry.id   AF-A0A936E816-F1
#
_cell.length_a   1.000
_cell.length_b   1.000
_cell.length_c   1.000
_cell.angle_alpha   90.00
_cell.angle_beta   90.00
_cell.angle_gamma   90.00
#
_symmetry.space_group_name_H-M   'P 1'
#
loop_
_entity.id
_entity.type
_entity.pdbx_description
1 polymer ?
#
loop_
_entity_poly.entity_id
_entity_poly.type
_entity_poly.pdbx_seq_one_letter_code
_entity_poly.pdbx_strand_id
1 'polypeptide(L)'
;MEERRSLAKLTREQLYELVWSTPVLKLAEQFGISNVAIAKRCRRLAGPRPARGYWVKLEFGKKPSRTPLPPSPEEVAAREAQNPSLGELRLPPEGTSLHPLAEQYLAKLLIAPSGLW
;
A
#
# COMPACT_ATOMS: atom_id res chain seq x y z
N MET A 1 -31.15 11.50 17.13
CA MET A 1 -30.74 12.04 15.82
C MET A 1 -29.56 11.23 15.36
N GLU A 2 -29.76 10.32 14.40
CA GLU A 2 -28.68 9.46 13.91
C GLU A 2 -27.76 10.32 13.03
N GLU A 3 -26.61 10.68 13.59
CA GLU A 3 -25.56 11.35 12.84
C GLU A 3 -25.16 10.42 11.69
N ARG A 4 -25.56 10.77 10.46
CA ARG A 4 -25.28 10.00 9.25
C ARG A 4 -23.76 9.85 9.11
N ARG A 5 -23.20 8.79 9.70
CA ARG A 5 -21.80 8.41 9.54
C ARG A 5 -21.54 8.34 8.06
N SER A 6 -20.78 9.31 7.56
CA SER A 6 -20.53 9.45 6.14
C SER A 6 -19.24 8.69 5.84
N LEU A 7 -19.31 7.62 5.05
CA LEU A 7 -18.14 6.81 4.68
C LEU A 7 -17.03 7.66 4.01
N ALA A 8 -17.41 8.81 3.43
CA ALA A 8 -16.47 9.76 2.83
C ALA A 8 -15.52 10.43 3.83
N LYS A 9 -15.94 10.57 5.09
CA LYS A 9 -15.18 11.23 6.17
C LYS A 9 -14.26 10.28 6.94
N LEU A 10 -14.35 8.96 6.70
CA LEU A 10 -13.52 7.98 7.41
C LEU A 10 -12.09 7.98 6.90
N THR A 11 -11.15 7.90 7.84
CA THR A 11 -9.72 7.67 7.56
C THR A 11 -9.49 6.24 7.07
N ARG A 12 -8.26 5.95 6.59
CA ARG A 12 -7.87 4.62 6.11
C ARG A 12 -7.96 3.58 7.21
N GLU A 13 -7.53 3.93 8.42
CA GLU A 13 -7.49 3.08 9.62
C GLU A 13 -8.91 2.80 10.10
N GLN A 14 -9.76 3.84 10.18
CA GLN A 14 -11.15 3.69 10.59
C GLN A 14 -11.94 2.81 9.62
N LEU A 15 -11.75 3.00 8.32
CA LEU A 15 -12.41 2.16 7.32
C LEU A 15 -11.92 0.71 7.41
N TYR A 16 -10.62 0.51 7.65
CA TYR A 16 -10.05 -0.81 7.86
C TYR A 16 -10.66 -1.48 9.10
N GLU A 17 -10.67 -0.84 10.27
CA GLU A 17 -11.30 -1.41 11.47
C GLU A 17 -12.77 -1.78 11.24
N LEU A 18 -13.51 -0.89 10.57
CA LEU A 18 -14.92 -1.09 10.28
C LEU A 18 -15.16 -2.32 9.39
N VAL A 19 -14.36 -2.46 8.32
CA VAL A 19 -14.45 -3.58 7.35
C VAL A 19 -14.00 -4.91 7.96
N TRP A 20 -13.17 -4.89 9.00
CA TRP A 20 -12.72 -6.09 9.71
C TRP A 20 -13.57 -6.44 10.93
N SER A 21 -14.37 -5.50 11.45
CA SER A 21 -15.29 -5.74 12.57
C SER A 21 -16.70 -6.11 12.12
N THR A 22 -17.13 -5.61 10.96
CA THR A 22 -18.51 -5.78 10.48
C THR A 22 -18.54 -6.21 9.01
N PRO A 23 -19.39 -7.18 8.63
CA PRO A 23 -19.60 -7.55 7.23
C PRO A 23 -20.04 -6.37 6.37
N VAL A 24 -19.51 -6.29 5.15
CA VAL A 24 -19.76 -5.18 4.21
C VAL A 24 -21.26 -4.99 3.92
N LEU A 25 -22.05 -6.06 3.91
CA LEU A 25 -23.51 -6.00 3.78
C LEU A 25 -24.19 -5.18 4.88
N LYS A 26 -23.84 -5.45 6.15
CA LYS A 26 -24.37 -4.67 7.28
C LYS A 26 -23.88 -3.22 7.23
N LEU A 27 -22.64 -3.00 6.79
CA LEU A 27 -22.13 -1.64 6.59
C LEU A 27 -22.88 -0.90 5.48
N ALA A 28 -23.22 -1.56 4.38
CA ALA A 28 -24.03 -0.96 3.32
C ALA A 28 -25.40 -0.50 3.82
N GLU A 29 -26.06 -1.32 4.63
CA GLU A 29 -27.34 -0.98 5.28
C GLU A 29 -27.19 0.20 6.26
N GLN A 30 -26.20 0.15 7.15
CA GLN A 30 -25.96 1.20 8.15
C GLN A 30 -25.62 2.56 7.53
N PHE A 31 -24.87 2.57 6.43
CA PHE A 31 -24.44 3.78 5.77
C PHE A 31 -25.39 4.21 4.63
N GLY A 32 -26.40 3.39 4.30
CA GLY A 32 -27.32 3.64 3.18
C GLY A 32 -26.62 3.70 1.82
N ILE A 33 -25.52 2.94 1.64
CA ILE A 33 -24.69 2.94 0.42
C ILE A 33 -24.54 1.53 -0.13
N SER A 34 -24.15 1.41 -1.40
CA SER A 34 -23.90 0.09 -1.98
C SER A 34 -22.59 -0.53 -1.49
N ASN A 35 -22.55 -1.86 -1.42
CA ASN A 35 -21.32 -2.63 -1.17
C ASN A 35 -20.19 -2.26 -2.14
N VAL A 36 -20.55 -1.91 -3.38
CA VAL A 36 -19.61 -1.45 -4.41
C VAL A 36 -18.97 -0.12 -4.02
N ALA A 37 -19.70 0.82 -3.42
CA ALA A 37 -19.17 2.09 -2.95
C ALA A 37 -18.13 1.87 -1.82
N ILE A 38 -18.42 0.98 -0.88
CA ILE A 38 -17.49 0.59 0.19
C ILE A 38 -16.23 -0.04 -0.41
N ALA A 39 -16.40 -0.98 -1.36
CA ALA A 39 -15.29 -1.63 -2.05
C ALA A 39 -14.41 -0.63 -2.83
N LYS A 40 -15.01 0.35 -3.52
CA LYS A 40 -14.31 1.43 -4.22
C LYS A 40 -13.51 2.28 -3.24
N ARG A 41 -14.09 2.63 -2.08
CA ARG A 41 -13.39 3.39 -1.04
C ARG A 41 -12.21 2.61 -0.45
N CYS A 42 -12.39 1.33 -0.15
CA CYS A 42 -11.31 0.47 0.35
C CYS A 42 -10.14 0.40 -0.64
N ARG A 43 -10.44 0.25 -1.94
CA ARG A 43 -9.44 0.24 -3.00
C ARG A 43 -8.68 1.56 -3.07
N ARG A 44 -9.39 2.70 -2.99
CA ARG A 44 -8.78 4.03 -3.02
C ARG A 44 -7.84 4.29 -1.83
N LEU A 45 -8.16 3.74 -0.66
CA LEU A 45 -7.33 3.87 0.54
C LEU A 45 -6.28 2.75 0.68
N ALA A 46 -6.13 1.89 -0.34
CA ALA A 46 -5.24 0.72 -0.33
C ALA A 46 -5.41 -0.19 0.91
N GLY A 47 -6.62 -0.25 1.47
CA GLY A 47 -6.93 -1.07 2.65
C GLY A 47 -7.15 -2.54 2.28
N PRO A 48 -6.48 -3.51 2.94
CA PRO A 48 -6.73 -4.92 2.72
C PRO A 48 -8.14 -5.26 3.19
N ARG A 49 -8.85 -6.03 2.36
CA ARG A 49 -10.21 -6.50 2.65
C ARG A 49 -10.17 -7.94 3.13
N PRO A 50 -11.11 -8.36 3.99
CA PRO A 50 -11.26 -9.76 4.35
C PRO A 50 -11.44 -10.63 3.11
N ALA A 51 -10.74 -11.77 3.06
CA ALA A 51 -10.85 -12.72 1.97
C ALA A 51 -12.27 -13.27 1.84
N ARG A 52 -12.63 -13.76 0.64
CA ARG A 52 -13.92 -14.41 0.42
C ARG A 52 -14.03 -15.60 1.39
N GLY A 53 -15.11 -15.63 2.18
CA GLY A 53 -15.32 -16.65 3.21
C GLY A 53 -14.63 -16.38 4.56
N TYR A 54 -13.99 -15.22 4.76
CA TYR A 54 -13.49 -14.80 6.08
C TYR A 54 -14.60 -14.82 7.14
N TRP A 55 -15.73 -14.19 6.83
CA TRP A 55 -16.91 -14.12 7.71
C TRP A 55 -17.51 -15.49 7.97
N VAL A 56 -17.59 -16.34 6.94
CA VAL A 56 -18.05 -17.73 7.08
C VAL A 56 -17.14 -18.50 8.04
N LYS A 57 -15.81 -18.40 7.88
CA LYS A 57 -14.85 -19.03 8.81
C LYS A 57 -15.04 -18.54 10.25
N LEU A 58 -15.31 -17.26 10.44
CA LEU A 58 -15.55 -16.64 11.75
C LEU A 58 -16.86 -17.12 12.38
N GLU A 59 -17.93 -17.25 11.60
CA GLU A 59 -19.23 -17.83 12.02
C GLU A 59 -19.09 -19.30 12.43
N PHE A 60 -18.25 -20.08 11.75
CA PHE A 60 -17.92 -21.46 12.11
C PHE A 60 -16.88 -21.58 13.25
N GLY A 61 -16.62 -20.49 14.00
CA GLY A 61 -15.74 -20.50 15.17
C GLY A 61 -14.25 -20.65 14.86
N LYS A 62 -13.83 -20.56 13.59
CA LYS A 62 -12.42 -20.54 13.23
C LYS A 62 -11.86 -19.14 13.48
N LYS A 63 -10.56 -19.05 13.79
CA LYS A 63 -9.83 -17.77 13.93
C LYS A 63 -9.04 -17.47 12.64
N PRO A 64 -9.67 -16.94 11.57
CA PRO A 64 -8.97 -16.57 10.36
C PRO A 64 -7.99 -15.43 10.64
N SER A 65 -6.78 -15.52 10.06
CA SER A 65 -5.77 -14.47 10.18
C SER A 65 -6.28 -13.13 9.63
N ARG A 66 -6.08 -12.06 10.41
CA ARG A 66 -6.34 -10.68 9.99
C ARG A 66 -5.10 -10.13 9.33
N THR A 67 -5.21 -9.76 8.05
CA THR A 67 -4.11 -9.15 7.31
C THR A 67 -3.90 -7.73 7.86
N PRO A 68 -2.75 -7.41 8.48
CA PRO A 68 -2.50 -6.10 9.03
C PRO A 68 -2.57 -5.03 7.93
N LEU A 69 -3.01 -3.83 8.30
CA LEU A 69 -2.99 -2.69 7.41
C LEU A 69 -1.52 -2.40 7.03
N PRO A 70 -1.14 -2.43 5.74
CA PRO A 70 0.21 -2.05 5.36
C PRO A 70 0.46 -0.59 5.74
N PRO A 71 1.71 -0.24 6.12
CA PRO A 71 2.05 1.13 6.44
C PRO A 71 1.76 2.05 5.24
N SER A 72 1.40 3.29 5.53
CA SER A 72 1.26 4.31 4.50
C SER A 72 2.62 4.61 3.86
N PRO A 73 2.67 5.10 2.60
CA PRO A 73 3.93 5.54 2.00
C PRO A 73 4.66 6.59 2.85
N GLU A 74 3.92 7.44 3.55
CA GLU A 74 4.46 8.44 4.46
C GLU A 74 5.09 7.80 5.71
N GLU A 75 4.46 6.78 6.28
CA GLU A 75 5.02 6.03 7.41
C GLU A 75 6.26 5.23 6.99
N VAL A 76 6.27 4.68 5.77
CA VAL A 76 7.45 4.01 5.21
C VAL A 76 8.58 5.03 5.04
N ALA A 77 8.31 6.17 4.42
CA ALA A 77 9.30 7.23 4.21
C ALA A 77 9.83 7.79 5.54
N ALA A 78 8.98 7.96 6.55
CA ALA A 78 9.40 8.41 7.89
C ALA A 78 10.30 7.37 8.57
N ARG A 79 10.00 6.07 8.43
CA ARG A 79 10.85 4.98 8.95
C ARG A 79 12.18 4.87 8.19
N GLU A 80 12.16 5.08 6.88
CA GLU A 80 13.37 5.10 6.05
C GLU A 80 14.25 6.32 6.36
N ALA A 81 13.66 7.49 6.58
CA ALA A 81 14.38 8.69 7.00
C ALA A 81 15.03 8.50 8.40
N GLN A 82 14.40 7.69 9.26
CA GLN A 82 14.95 7.32 10.57
C GLN A 82 15.93 6.15 10.50
N ASN A 83 16.16 5.55 9.33
CA ASN A 83 17.11 4.44 9.18
C ASN A 83 18.53 5.00 8.96
N PRO A 84 19.43 4.97 9.97
CA PRO A 84 20.77 5.53 9.86
C PRO A 84 21.65 4.83 8.82
N SER A 85 21.31 3.59 8.42
CA SER A 85 22.08 2.85 7.40
C SER A 85 21.98 3.44 5.98
N LEU A 86 20.97 4.26 5.68
CA LEU A 86 20.89 5.00 4.41
C LEU A 86 21.73 6.28 4.41
N GLY A 87 22.10 6.79 5.59
CA GLY A 87 23.02 7.92 5.73
C GLY A 87 24.46 7.58 5.31
N GLU A 88 24.79 6.30 5.22
CA GLU A 88 26.10 5.78 4.84
C GLU A 88 26.10 5.11 3.46
N LEU A 89 25.28 5.59 2.51
CA LEU A 89 25.59 5.41 1.08
C LEU A 89 26.86 6.20 0.75
N ARG A 90 28.00 5.70 1.23
CA ARG A 90 29.32 6.20 0.90
C ARG A 90 29.46 5.98 -0.59
N LEU A 91 29.60 7.07 -1.34
CA LEU A 91 29.96 6.96 -2.74
C LEU A 91 31.20 6.06 -2.84
N PRO A 92 31.21 5.11 -3.79
CA PRO A 92 32.40 4.32 -4.02
C PRO A 92 33.58 5.28 -4.21
N PRO A 93 34.76 5.00 -3.64
CA PRO A 93 35.91 5.88 -3.81
C PRO A 93 36.16 6.12 -5.31
N GLU A 94 36.52 7.36 -5.63
CA GLU A 94 36.92 7.77 -6.98
C GLU A 94 37.92 6.75 -7.55
N GLY A 95 37.62 6.15 -8.70
CA GLY A 95 38.43 5.10 -9.31
C GLY A 95 38.01 3.65 -9.02
N THR A 96 36.87 3.43 -8.36
CA THR A 96 36.25 2.10 -8.28
C THR A 96 35.86 1.63 -9.68
N SER A 97 36.44 0.51 -10.14
CA SER A 97 36.04 -0.13 -11.40
C SER A 97 34.55 -0.45 -11.37
N LEU A 98 33.85 -0.01 -12.42
CA LEU A 98 32.43 -0.28 -12.56
C LEU A 98 32.21 -1.78 -12.76
N HIS A 99 31.03 -2.26 -12.37
CA HIS A 99 30.65 -3.62 -12.71
C HIS A 99 30.65 -3.79 -14.25
N PRO A 100 31.11 -4.93 -14.81
CA PRO A 100 31.27 -5.10 -16.26
C PRO A 100 30.01 -4.81 -17.08
N LEU A 101 28.83 -5.07 -16.50
CA LEU A 101 27.55 -4.75 -17.12
C LEU A 101 27.34 -3.23 -17.24
N ALA A 102 27.71 -2.45 -16.23
CA ALA A 102 27.60 -0.99 -16.25
C ALA A 102 28.56 -0.38 -17.29
N GLU A 103 29.77 -0.94 -17.44
CA GLU A 103 30.71 -0.57 -18.50
C GLU A 103 30.12 -0.81 -19.90
N GLN A 104 29.48 -1.98 -20.10
CA GLN A 104 28.79 -2.28 -21.35
C GLN A 104 27.65 -1.30 -21.64
N TYR A 105 26.88 -0.89 -20.62
CA TYR A 105 25.82 0.11 -20.78
C TYR A 105 26.38 1.50 -21.13
N LEU A 106 27.43 1.95 -20.45
CA LEU A 106 28.08 3.22 -20.77
C LEU A 106 28.69 3.21 -22.17
N ALA A 107 29.33 2.10 -22.57
CA ALA A 107 29.83 1.93 -23.93
C ALA A 107 28.68 2.06 -24.95
N LYS A 108 27.53 1.43 -24.71
CA LYS A 108 26.35 1.57 -25.59
C LYS A 108 25.82 3.01 -25.66
N LEU A 109 25.88 3.77 -24.56
CA LEU A 109 25.44 5.17 -24.52
C LEU A 109 26.42 6.11 -25.22
N LEU A 110 27.73 5.86 -25.10
CA LEU A 110 28.80 6.65 -25.72
C LEU A 110 28.99 6.32 -27.21
N ILE A 111 28.57 5.13 -27.64
CA ILE A 111 28.57 4.70 -29.06
C ILE A 111 27.25 5.12 -29.76
N ALA A 112 26.38 5.91 -29.11
CA ALA A 112 25.28 6.55 -29.83
C ALA A 112 25.88 7.54 -30.86
N PRO A 113 25.59 7.40 -32.16
CA PRO A 113 26.19 8.24 -33.18
C PRO A 113 25.81 9.71 -32.95
N SER A 114 26.85 10.55 -32.86
CA SER A 114 26.81 12.02 -32.82
C SER A 114 26.26 12.62 -34.11
N GLY A 115 25.04 12.24 -34.52
CA GLY A 115 24.44 12.75 -35.74
C GLY A 115 23.23 11.96 -36.18
N LEU A 116 22.05 12.35 -35.69
CA LEU A 116 20.78 12.34 -36.43
C LEU A 116 19.67 12.97 -35.58
N TRP A 117 19.70 14.30 -35.50
CA TRP A 117 18.53 15.20 -35.56
C TRP A 117 19.01 16.59 -35.95
#